data_AF-A0A971B7K8-F1
#
_entry.id   AF-A0A971B7K8-F1
#
_cell.length_a   1.000
_cell.length_b   1.000
_cell.length_c   1.000
_cell.angle_alpha   90.00
_cell.angle_beta   90.00
_cell.angle_gamma   90.00
#
_symmetry.space_group_name_H-M   'P 1'
#
loop_
_entity.id
_entity.type
_entity.pdbx_description
1 polymer ?
#
loop_
_entity_poly.entity_id
_entity_poly.type
_entity_poly.pdbx_seq_one_letter_code
_entity_poly.pdbx_strand_id
1 'polypeptide(L)'
;MSSASRKSHVCCCAWYPLAFGLGLAVALLVCQTVGARAQQAPAGPAPAAQKAAPAPATPASPAVGTPAAADSPALATPAPAASPAAASPTVPAKRPAPRLNGSYRDLPQPDPEKQKEYQRTRSEIQKILRDGTIPADKEAMFNDYYRNYALARWTSLEHPEEVAKHRAELANDLTTSYKPTRSTNQAHDKLQALVILYTKGFVDPANNFSPTARYNAILMIGELNEVEPAMGVKFPKPLPQALDLLRKCVADEKHIDAVRLGALVGIRRHCRLMQEAGTEIPRDVLGDLANLAKTQESERVRSDEGQAWLRAVAAMTFGDIKGAPKQDWVANMLRGIVSESDSQPFLRYEAAYSLGNIDYRKAPGLDMNPFLHSLGLMAVELCDRERQTLRDELQSNEVKPPTSGYMGDYMAEGGGGDGYAGDVAPDDMGGYGYGGMSTPTVTTETDRELERVRRRLKEGMTAALIGMGRKTKTIRPSEATGMSMIAGADPQKTKAVESLSNPIHDFFKDIEKKGDDDKPIQAKALDEAIAKVRQELAAALSQIGPPAPESPEFEPIREQVQPAYGGYEMGSTIGPP
;
A
#
# COMPACT_ATOMS: atom_id res chain seq x y z
N MET A 1 43.53 16.06 -15.13
CA MET A 1 42.44 17.02 -14.81
C MET A 1 41.18 16.56 -15.53
N SER A 2 40.05 16.56 -14.81
CA SER A 2 38.68 16.20 -15.25
C SER A 2 38.39 14.71 -15.49
N SER A 3 37.88 14.04 -14.44
CA SER A 3 37.15 12.78 -14.54
C SER A 3 35.67 13.07 -14.32
N ALA A 4 34.85 12.67 -15.30
CA ALA A 4 33.42 12.93 -15.35
C ALA A 4 32.64 11.97 -14.43
N SER A 5 31.79 12.56 -13.59
CA SER A 5 30.85 11.93 -12.68
C SER A 5 29.79 11.11 -13.44
N ARG A 6 29.77 9.78 -13.22
CA ARG A 6 28.63 8.92 -13.58
C ARG A 6 27.68 8.84 -12.39
N LYS A 7 26.45 9.32 -12.58
CA LYS A 7 25.33 9.14 -11.63
C LYS A 7 24.68 7.80 -11.90
N SER A 8 24.71 6.90 -10.92
CA SER A 8 23.92 5.67 -10.88
C SER A 8 22.54 5.99 -10.29
N HIS A 9 21.49 5.80 -11.08
CA HIS A 9 20.11 5.75 -10.59
C HIS A 9 19.85 4.36 -10.01
N VAL A 10 19.69 4.25 -8.70
CA VAL A 10 19.19 3.05 -8.03
C VAL A 10 17.67 3.07 -8.11
N CYS A 11 17.13 2.07 -8.82
CA CYS A 11 15.71 1.86 -9.06
C CYS A 11 15.16 0.92 -7.98
N CYS A 12 14.20 1.39 -7.18
CA CYS A 12 13.39 0.55 -6.29
C CYS A 12 11.90 0.71 -6.66
N CYS A 13 11.19 -0.42 -6.64
CA CYS A 13 9.75 -0.63 -6.82
C CYS A 13 9.24 -0.70 -8.28
N ALA A 14 9.27 -1.91 -8.85
CA ALA A 14 8.45 -2.30 -9.99
C ALA A 14 7.81 -3.67 -9.74
N TRP A 15 6.57 -3.67 -9.24
CA TRP A 15 5.56 -4.69 -9.53
C TRP A 15 4.32 -3.94 -10.05
N TYR A 16 4.35 -3.60 -11.34
CA TYR A 16 3.21 -3.26 -12.20
C TYR A 16 3.72 -3.33 -13.65
N PRO A 17 3.18 -4.19 -14.53
CA PRO A 17 3.33 -3.99 -15.95
C PRO A 17 2.10 -3.21 -16.44
N LEU A 18 2.32 -2.00 -16.96
CA LEU A 18 1.81 -1.57 -18.28
C LEU A 18 2.09 -0.08 -18.53
N ALA A 19 2.67 0.13 -19.72
CA ALA A 19 2.63 1.33 -20.55
C ALA A 19 3.45 2.57 -20.12
N PHE A 20 4.66 2.69 -20.69
CA PHE A 20 5.14 3.93 -21.32
C PHE A 20 6.27 3.63 -22.32
N GLY A 21 6.07 3.96 -23.60
CA GLY A 21 7.14 3.93 -24.61
C GLY A 21 6.64 4.17 -26.06
N LEU A 22 7.17 5.23 -26.67
CA LEU A 22 7.05 5.73 -28.06
C LEU A 22 5.80 6.58 -28.38
N GLY A 23 5.92 7.78 -28.94
CA GLY A 23 7.09 8.53 -29.39
C GLY A 23 6.67 9.91 -29.88
N LEU A 24 7.43 10.93 -29.49
CA LEU A 24 7.26 12.32 -29.87
C LEU A 24 8.26 12.61 -31.00
N ALA A 25 7.79 12.58 -32.24
CA ALA A 25 8.53 13.08 -33.41
C ALA A 25 7.60 13.22 -34.62
N VAL A 26 6.85 14.32 -34.73
CA VAL A 26 6.65 15.09 -35.98
C VAL A 26 6.19 16.49 -35.58
N ALA A 27 7.09 17.46 -35.67
CA ALA A 27 6.76 18.86 -35.83
C ALA A 27 7.05 19.25 -37.28
N LEU A 28 6.29 20.21 -37.81
CA LEU A 28 6.44 20.92 -39.09
C LEU A 28 5.86 20.25 -40.35
N LEU A 29 4.58 20.53 -40.63
CA LEU A 29 4.19 21.14 -41.91
C LEU A 29 2.76 21.70 -41.84
N VAL A 30 2.55 22.80 -42.55
CA VAL A 30 1.28 23.51 -42.83
C VAL A 30 0.86 24.58 -41.79
N CYS A 31 1.59 25.70 -41.85
CA CYS A 31 0.95 27.01 -41.75
C CYS A 31 0.43 27.42 -43.14
N GLN A 32 -0.73 28.10 -43.12
CA GLN A 32 -1.27 29.07 -44.09
C GLN A 32 -2.44 28.64 -45.02
N THR A 33 -3.39 29.58 -45.10
CA THR A 33 -4.65 29.66 -45.89
C THR A 33 -5.82 28.97 -45.17
N VAL A 34 -6.87 29.63 -44.66
CA VAL A 34 -7.73 30.72 -45.17
C VAL A 34 -8.31 31.41 -43.91
N GLY A 35 -8.26 32.73 -43.74
CA GLY A 35 -9.12 33.70 -44.42
C GLY A 35 -10.27 34.12 -43.50
N ALA A 36 -10.25 35.37 -43.07
CA ALA A 36 -11.24 36.01 -42.22
C ALA A 36 -12.67 35.91 -42.77
N ARG A 37 -13.64 35.59 -41.91
CA ARG A 37 -15.02 36.04 -42.08
C ARG A 37 -15.69 36.22 -40.72
N ALA A 38 -15.81 37.48 -40.33
CA ALA A 38 -16.73 37.93 -39.30
C ALA A 38 -18.16 37.59 -39.74
N GLN A 39 -18.92 36.90 -38.90
CA GLN A 39 -20.38 36.91 -38.96
C GLN A 39 -20.93 37.11 -37.54
N GLN A 40 -21.81 38.10 -37.50
CA GLN A 40 -22.51 38.62 -36.34
C GLN A 40 -23.42 37.57 -35.71
N ALA A 41 -23.45 37.56 -34.39
CA ALA A 41 -24.47 36.91 -33.60
C ALA A 41 -25.83 37.59 -33.78
N PRO A 42 -26.95 36.86 -33.88
CA PRO A 42 -28.26 37.40 -33.54
C PRO A 42 -28.46 37.36 -32.03
N ALA A 43 -28.82 38.53 -31.48
CA ALA A 43 -29.17 38.73 -30.08
C ALA A 43 -30.41 37.91 -29.70
N GLY A 44 -30.27 37.02 -28.73
CA GLY A 44 -31.39 36.40 -28.01
C GLY A 44 -31.88 37.31 -26.87
N PRO A 45 -33.17 37.27 -26.53
CA PRO A 45 -33.78 38.23 -25.60
C PRO A 45 -33.33 38.00 -24.15
N ALA A 46 -33.13 39.11 -23.45
CA ALA A 46 -32.74 39.18 -22.04
C ALA A 46 -33.78 38.49 -21.12
N PRO A 47 -33.35 37.74 -20.10
CA PRO A 47 -34.26 37.25 -19.06
C PRO A 47 -34.71 38.41 -18.17
N ALA A 48 -36.02 38.50 -17.97
CA ALA A 48 -36.70 39.48 -17.15
C ALA A 48 -36.22 39.44 -15.69
N ALA A 49 -36.01 40.62 -15.12
CA ALA A 49 -35.67 40.83 -13.72
C ALA A 49 -36.77 40.28 -12.79
N GLN A 50 -36.43 39.28 -11.98
CA GLN A 50 -37.25 38.87 -10.83
C GLN A 50 -37.09 39.89 -9.71
N LYS A 51 -38.22 40.46 -9.32
CA LYS A 51 -38.41 41.40 -8.22
C LYS A 51 -38.15 40.67 -6.90
N ALA A 52 -37.16 41.14 -6.13
CA ALA A 52 -36.82 40.60 -4.81
C ALA A 52 -37.99 40.77 -3.82
N ALA A 53 -38.34 39.68 -3.13
CA ALA A 53 -39.26 39.67 -1.99
C ALA A 53 -38.52 40.15 -0.72
N PRO A 54 -39.21 40.81 0.23
CA PRO A 54 -38.61 41.31 1.46
C PRO A 54 -38.28 40.19 2.45
N ALA A 55 -37.15 40.35 3.14
CA ALA A 55 -36.66 39.45 4.19
C ALA A 55 -37.59 39.42 5.42
N PRO A 56 -37.77 38.26 6.08
CA PRO A 56 -38.47 38.18 7.35
C PRO A 56 -37.61 38.72 8.50
N ALA A 57 -38.27 39.46 9.38
CA ALA A 57 -37.71 40.13 10.54
C ALA A 57 -37.10 39.16 11.57
N THR A 58 -35.96 39.57 12.12
CA THR A 58 -35.25 38.98 13.25
C THR A 58 -36.05 39.17 14.55
N PRO A 59 -36.30 38.12 15.37
CA PRO A 59 -36.79 38.30 16.73
C PRO A 59 -35.64 38.69 17.68
N ALA A 60 -35.95 39.63 18.57
CA ALA A 60 -35.06 40.24 19.55
C ALA A 60 -34.53 39.26 20.61
N SER A 61 -33.28 39.46 21.02
CA SER A 61 -32.68 38.90 22.24
C SER A 61 -33.40 39.39 23.51
N PRO A 62 -33.74 38.49 24.45
CA PRO A 62 -34.02 38.91 25.82
C PRO A 62 -32.74 39.05 26.64
N ALA A 63 -32.83 40.01 27.56
CA ALA A 63 -31.76 40.55 28.39
C ALA A 63 -31.25 39.59 29.46
N VAL A 64 -30.03 39.91 29.88
CA VAL A 64 -29.24 39.39 31.00
C VAL A 64 -30.03 39.38 32.32
N GLY A 65 -30.05 38.22 32.98
CA GLY A 65 -30.45 38.06 34.37
C GLY A 65 -29.33 37.42 35.17
N THR A 66 -28.79 38.18 36.13
CA THR A 66 -27.80 37.75 37.13
C THR A 66 -28.45 36.79 38.14
N PRO A 67 -27.85 35.64 38.49
CA PRO A 67 -28.19 34.92 39.71
C PRO A 67 -27.16 35.18 40.82
N ALA A 68 -27.72 35.40 42.00
CA ALA A 68 -27.07 35.62 43.27
C ALA A 68 -26.37 34.36 43.82
N ALA A 69 -25.40 34.62 44.69
CA ALA A 69 -24.71 33.66 45.52
C ALA A 69 -25.67 32.91 46.48
N ALA A 70 -25.47 31.61 46.60
CA ALA A 70 -25.99 30.79 47.70
C ALA A 70 -25.01 29.65 48.00
N ASP A 71 -24.80 29.46 49.31
CA ASP A 71 -23.84 28.59 49.97
C ASP A 71 -23.91 27.11 49.57
N SER A 72 -22.75 26.47 49.43
CA SER A 72 -22.61 25.01 49.36
C SER A 72 -21.86 24.51 50.60
N PRO A 73 -22.40 23.51 51.33
CA PRO A 73 -21.79 22.99 52.55
C PRO A 73 -20.62 22.05 52.25
N ALA A 74 -19.61 22.13 53.12
CA ALA A 74 -18.43 21.27 53.14
C ALA A 74 -18.80 19.79 53.24
N LEU A 75 -18.33 18.98 52.30
CA LEU A 75 -18.37 17.53 52.34
C LEU A 75 -16.99 16.99 52.70
N ALA A 76 -16.99 16.20 53.78
CA ALA A 76 -15.83 15.61 54.41
C ALA A 76 -15.10 14.61 53.50
N THR A 77 -13.78 14.64 53.58
CA THR A 77 -12.82 13.70 52.99
C THR A 77 -12.94 12.32 53.66
N PRO A 78 -13.22 11.21 52.94
CA PRO A 78 -13.00 9.88 53.45
C PRO A 78 -11.56 9.41 53.22
N ALA A 79 -11.02 8.71 54.21
CA ALA A 79 -9.71 8.07 54.25
C ALA A 79 -9.52 6.98 53.17
N PRO A 80 -8.28 6.66 52.78
CA PRO A 80 -7.99 5.72 51.70
C PRO A 80 -8.27 4.27 52.13
N ALA A 81 -9.22 3.63 51.45
CA ALA A 81 -9.44 2.19 51.53
C ALA A 81 -8.37 1.45 50.71
N ALA A 82 -7.80 0.40 51.30
CA ALA A 82 -6.78 -0.45 50.70
C ALA A 82 -7.27 -1.11 49.40
N SER A 83 -6.44 -1.03 48.35
CA SER A 83 -6.63 -1.76 47.08
C SER A 83 -6.65 -3.26 47.32
N PRO A 84 -7.72 -3.98 46.94
CA PRO A 84 -7.66 -5.43 46.83
C PRO A 84 -6.79 -5.83 45.63
N ALA A 85 -5.96 -6.85 45.84
CA ALA A 85 -5.05 -7.42 44.88
C ALA A 85 -5.76 -7.72 43.53
N ALA A 86 -5.17 -7.22 42.45
CA ALA A 86 -5.61 -7.45 41.08
C ALA A 86 -5.58 -8.96 40.79
N ALA A 87 -6.76 -9.57 40.68
CA ALA A 87 -6.90 -10.87 40.05
C ALA A 87 -6.55 -10.71 38.57
N SER A 88 -5.53 -11.45 38.09
CA SER A 88 -5.14 -11.47 36.69
C SER A 88 -6.36 -11.74 35.80
N PRO A 89 -6.63 -10.92 34.76
CA PRO A 89 -7.74 -11.17 33.86
C PRO A 89 -7.53 -12.51 33.17
N THR A 90 -8.46 -13.44 33.38
CA THR A 90 -8.53 -14.72 32.67
C THR A 90 -8.75 -14.42 31.19
N VAL A 91 -7.67 -14.52 30.41
CA VAL A 91 -7.70 -14.39 28.95
C VAL A 91 -8.67 -15.46 28.41
N PRO A 92 -9.82 -15.08 27.81
CA PRO A 92 -10.77 -16.05 27.29
C PRO A 92 -10.11 -16.86 26.18
N ALA A 93 -10.24 -18.19 26.27
CA ALA A 93 -9.62 -19.13 25.33
C ALA A 93 -9.88 -18.74 23.86
N LYS A 94 -8.80 -18.55 23.11
CA LYS A 94 -8.78 -18.27 21.66
C LYS A 94 -9.64 -19.32 20.96
N ARG A 95 -10.69 -18.90 20.23
CA ARG A 95 -11.53 -19.84 19.47
C ARG A 95 -10.64 -20.60 18.48
N PRO A 96 -10.78 -21.92 18.33
CA PRO A 96 -10.00 -22.68 17.36
C PRO A 96 -10.27 -22.12 15.96
N ALA A 97 -9.20 -21.93 15.19
CA ALA A 97 -9.30 -21.51 13.80
C ALA A 97 -10.23 -22.47 13.03
N PRO A 98 -11.11 -21.97 12.14
CA PRO A 98 -11.99 -22.82 11.36
C PRO A 98 -11.17 -23.84 10.57
N ARG A 99 -11.47 -25.13 10.76
CA ARG A 99 -10.78 -26.22 10.08
C ARG A 99 -11.13 -26.16 8.58
N LEU A 100 -10.12 -26.09 7.71
CA LEU A 100 -10.22 -26.07 6.24
C LEU A 100 -10.70 -27.41 5.63
N ASN A 101 -11.32 -28.30 6.40
CA ASN A 101 -11.61 -29.68 6.00
C ASN A 101 -12.94 -29.83 5.23
N GLY A 102 -13.51 -28.74 4.69
CA GLY A 102 -14.67 -28.81 3.80
C GLY A 102 -14.22 -28.83 2.35
N SER A 103 -14.78 -29.72 1.51
CA SER A 103 -14.60 -29.61 0.07
C SER A 103 -15.18 -28.27 -0.40
N TYR A 104 -14.34 -27.46 -1.05
CA TYR A 104 -14.80 -26.23 -1.68
C TYR A 104 -15.75 -26.56 -2.81
N ARG A 105 -16.77 -25.71 -2.98
CA ARG A 105 -17.66 -25.80 -4.13
C ARG A 105 -16.88 -25.45 -5.40
N ASP A 106 -17.07 -26.26 -6.42
CA ASP A 106 -16.68 -25.95 -7.79
C ASP A 106 -17.94 -25.92 -8.67
N LEU A 107 -17.95 -25.00 -9.64
CA LEU A 107 -18.95 -25.05 -10.70
C LEU A 107 -18.57 -26.16 -11.70
N PRO A 108 -19.56 -26.83 -12.31
CA PRO A 108 -19.27 -27.82 -13.34
C PRO A 108 -18.39 -27.21 -14.45
N GLN A 109 -17.19 -27.76 -14.60
CA GLN A 109 -16.31 -27.41 -15.71
C GLN A 109 -16.83 -28.11 -16.98
N PRO A 110 -16.80 -27.45 -18.15
CA PRO A 110 -17.19 -28.10 -19.38
C PRO A 110 -16.25 -29.25 -19.70
N ASP A 111 -16.79 -30.31 -20.30
CA ASP A 111 -15.97 -31.39 -20.83
C ASP A 111 -14.98 -30.87 -21.90
N PRO A 112 -13.91 -31.62 -22.23
CA PRO A 112 -12.89 -31.17 -23.17
C PRO A 112 -13.41 -30.83 -24.58
N GLU A 113 -14.51 -31.45 -25.03
CA GLU A 113 -15.11 -31.16 -26.34
C GLU A 113 -15.82 -29.81 -26.32
N LYS A 114 -16.64 -29.58 -25.31
CA LYS A 114 -17.34 -28.32 -25.07
C LYS A 114 -16.35 -27.19 -24.75
N GLN A 115 -15.24 -27.48 -24.08
CA GLN A 115 -14.17 -26.52 -23.87
C GLN A 115 -13.57 -26.05 -25.21
N LYS A 116 -13.33 -26.95 -26.16
CA LYS A 116 -12.89 -26.60 -27.52
C LYS A 116 -13.95 -25.79 -28.27
N GLU A 117 -15.23 -26.08 -28.07
CA GLU A 117 -16.34 -25.30 -28.63
C GLU A 117 -16.34 -23.86 -28.10
N TYR A 118 -16.18 -23.67 -26.78
CA TYR A 118 -16.06 -22.32 -26.21
C TYR A 118 -14.82 -21.57 -26.68
N GLN A 119 -13.69 -22.27 -26.85
CA GLN A 119 -12.48 -21.67 -27.41
C GLN A 119 -12.70 -21.18 -28.85
N ARG A 120 -13.47 -21.91 -29.67
CA ARG A 120 -13.87 -21.46 -31.02
C ARG A 120 -14.82 -20.27 -30.95
N THR A 121 -15.77 -20.31 -30.02
CA THR A 121 -16.74 -19.24 -29.77
C THR A 121 -16.07 -17.94 -29.27
N ARG A 122 -14.92 -18.03 -28.60
CA ARG A 122 -14.17 -16.86 -28.10
C ARG A 122 -13.90 -15.81 -29.19
N SER A 123 -13.54 -16.24 -30.41
CA SER A 123 -13.29 -15.31 -31.53
C SER A 123 -14.54 -14.49 -31.89
N GLU A 124 -15.70 -15.12 -31.81
CA GLU A 124 -16.98 -14.46 -32.06
C GLU A 124 -17.39 -13.53 -30.91
N ILE A 125 -17.17 -13.94 -29.66
CA ILE A 125 -17.34 -13.07 -28.48
C ILE A 125 -16.46 -11.83 -28.62
N GLN A 126 -15.18 -11.99 -28.97
CA GLN A 126 -14.26 -10.86 -29.18
C GLN A 126 -14.71 -9.94 -30.31
N LYS A 127 -15.40 -10.46 -31.34
CA LYS A 127 -16.05 -9.62 -32.36
C LYS A 127 -17.21 -8.82 -31.76
N ILE A 128 -18.10 -9.45 -31.01
CA ILE A 128 -19.22 -8.79 -30.32
C ILE A 128 -18.72 -7.67 -29.38
N LEU A 129 -17.69 -7.95 -28.58
CA LEU A 129 -17.10 -6.95 -27.68
C LEU A 129 -16.49 -5.78 -28.48
N ARG A 130 -15.71 -6.07 -29.52
CA ARG A 130 -15.15 -5.00 -30.38
C ARG A 130 -16.22 -4.20 -31.11
N ASP A 131 -17.34 -4.82 -31.43
CA ASP A 131 -18.49 -4.15 -32.03
C ASP A 131 -19.29 -3.35 -31.00
N GLY A 132 -19.22 -3.68 -29.70
CA GLY A 132 -19.89 -2.95 -28.61
C GLY A 132 -21.41 -3.16 -28.51
N THR A 133 -21.97 -4.02 -29.37
CA THR A 133 -23.41 -4.33 -29.46
C THR A 133 -23.61 -5.83 -29.58
N ILE A 134 -24.63 -6.36 -28.92
CA ILE A 134 -24.93 -7.80 -28.92
C ILE A 134 -26.08 -8.06 -29.90
N PRO A 135 -25.83 -8.77 -31.02
CA PRO A 135 -26.90 -9.21 -31.91
C PRO A 135 -27.91 -10.10 -31.17
N ALA A 136 -29.21 -9.93 -31.43
CA ALA A 136 -30.27 -10.62 -30.69
C ALA A 136 -30.16 -12.15 -30.80
N ASP A 137 -29.74 -12.66 -31.96
CA ASP A 137 -29.48 -14.09 -32.23
C ASP A 137 -28.28 -14.64 -31.45
N LYS A 138 -27.39 -13.76 -30.95
CA LYS A 138 -26.13 -14.12 -30.27
C LYS A 138 -26.16 -13.90 -28.77
N GLU A 139 -27.23 -13.32 -28.22
CA GLU A 139 -27.31 -13.03 -26.78
C GLU A 139 -27.24 -14.30 -25.93
N ALA A 140 -27.91 -15.38 -26.37
CA ALA A 140 -27.87 -16.66 -25.65
C ALA A 140 -26.45 -17.24 -25.58
N MET A 141 -25.75 -17.26 -26.72
CA MET A 141 -24.35 -17.71 -26.81
C MET A 141 -23.42 -16.83 -25.95
N PHE A 142 -23.63 -15.51 -25.94
CA PHE A 142 -22.87 -14.58 -25.11
C PHE A 142 -23.03 -14.89 -23.62
N ASN A 143 -24.27 -15.07 -23.17
CA ASN A 143 -24.58 -15.42 -21.78
C ASN A 143 -24.02 -16.80 -21.41
N ASP A 144 -24.16 -17.78 -22.30
CA ASP A 144 -23.68 -19.15 -22.10
C ASP A 144 -22.16 -19.20 -21.95
N TYR A 145 -21.42 -18.53 -22.84
CA TYR A 145 -19.96 -18.44 -22.80
C TYR A 145 -19.46 -17.88 -21.46
N TYR A 146 -19.99 -16.75 -21.00
CA TYR A 146 -19.50 -16.15 -19.75
C TYR A 146 -19.90 -16.96 -18.52
N ARG A 147 -21.14 -17.47 -18.49
CA ARG A 147 -21.67 -18.25 -17.37
C ARG A 147 -20.97 -19.59 -17.20
N ASN A 148 -20.92 -20.38 -18.28
CA ASN A 148 -20.59 -21.80 -18.22
C ASN A 148 -19.13 -22.09 -18.60
N TYR A 149 -18.37 -21.09 -19.04
CA TYR A 149 -16.94 -21.23 -19.33
C TYR A 149 -16.09 -20.14 -18.68
N ALA A 150 -16.23 -18.89 -19.10
CA ALA A 150 -15.26 -17.85 -18.75
C ALA A 150 -15.17 -17.56 -17.24
N LEU A 151 -16.33 -17.55 -16.55
CA LEU A 151 -16.42 -17.36 -15.09
C LEU A 151 -16.42 -18.69 -14.32
N ALA A 152 -16.95 -19.77 -14.89
CA ALA A 152 -16.96 -21.08 -14.24
C ALA A 152 -15.55 -21.60 -13.94
N ARG A 153 -14.58 -21.37 -14.83
CA ARG A 153 -13.18 -21.76 -14.60
C ARG A 153 -12.50 -21.08 -13.41
N TRP A 154 -13.08 -20.00 -12.86
CA TRP A 154 -12.52 -19.33 -11.68
C TRP A 154 -12.68 -20.15 -10.40
N THR A 155 -13.63 -21.11 -10.40
CA THR A 155 -13.92 -21.94 -9.23
C THR A 155 -13.18 -23.28 -9.25
N SER A 156 -12.48 -23.58 -10.36
CA SER A 156 -11.73 -24.82 -10.53
C SER A 156 -10.69 -24.98 -9.42
N LEU A 157 -10.68 -26.16 -8.81
CA LEU A 157 -9.70 -26.54 -7.79
C LEU A 157 -8.44 -27.16 -8.40
N GLU A 158 -8.46 -27.51 -9.69
CA GLU A 158 -7.34 -28.13 -10.39
C GLU A 158 -6.27 -27.11 -10.76
N HIS A 159 -6.67 -25.86 -11.04
CA HIS A 159 -5.80 -24.79 -11.53
C HIS A 159 -6.01 -23.45 -10.80
N PRO A 160 -5.92 -23.40 -9.45
CA PRO A 160 -6.19 -22.19 -8.68
C PRO A 160 -5.25 -21.02 -9.03
N GLU A 161 -4.04 -21.29 -9.51
CA GLU A 161 -3.06 -20.30 -9.96
C GLU A 161 -3.50 -19.54 -11.22
N GLU A 162 -4.37 -20.12 -12.05
CA GLU A 162 -4.82 -19.47 -13.30
C GLU A 162 -5.91 -18.41 -13.08
N VAL A 163 -6.54 -18.38 -11.91
CA VAL A 163 -7.68 -17.47 -11.63
C VAL A 163 -7.27 -16.01 -11.81
N ALA A 164 -6.05 -15.63 -11.43
CA ALA A 164 -5.54 -14.28 -11.63
C ALA A 164 -5.39 -13.92 -13.12
N LYS A 165 -4.96 -14.86 -13.95
CA LYS A 165 -4.89 -14.72 -15.41
C LYS A 165 -6.29 -14.58 -16.00
N HIS A 166 -7.26 -15.38 -15.55
CA HIS A 166 -8.64 -15.28 -16.01
C HIS A 166 -9.29 -13.94 -15.64
N ARG A 167 -8.95 -13.36 -14.48
CA ARG A 167 -9.34 -12.00 -14.10
C ARG A 167 -8.79 -10.94 -15.05
N ALA A 168 -7.52 -11.04 -15.43
CA ALA A 168 -6.92 -10.14 -16.41
C ALA A 168 -7.58 -10.25 -17.80
N GLU A 169 -7.91 -11.48 -18.24
CA GLU A 169 -8.67 -11.70 -19.48
C GLU A 169 -10.04 -11.00 -19.44
N LEU A 170 -10.77 -11.11 -18.33
CA LEU A 170 -12.08 -10.47 -18.18
C LEU A 170 -12.00 -8.94 -18.11
N ALA A 171 -10.96 -8.39 -17.47
CA ALA A 171 -10.72 -6.95 -17.46
C ALA A 171 -10.45 -6.40 -18.88
N ASN A 172 -9.74 -7.16 -19.71
CA ASN A 172 -9.52 -6.82 -21.11
C ASN A 172 -10.83 -6.88 -21.93
N ASP A 173 -11.70 -7.86 -21.66
CA ASP A 173 -13.01 -7.97 -22.31
C ASP A 173 -13.90 -6.76 -22.00
N LEU A 174 -13.96 -6.33 -20.73
CA LEU A 174 -14.67 -5.13 -20.30
C LEU A 174 -14.14 -3.89 -21.03
N THR A 175 -12.82 -3.66 -20.99
CA THR A 175 -12.20 -2.52 -21.69
C THR A 175 -12.49 -2.54 -23.19
N THR A 176 -12.41 -3.72 -23.83
CA THR A 176 -12.65 -3.88 -25.27
C THR A 176 -14.10 -3.58 -25.65
N SER A 177 -15.04 -3.95 -24.78
CA SER A 177 -16.47 -3.77 -24.99
C SER A 177 -16.96 -2.33 -24.89
N TYR A 178 -16.20 -1.45 -24.24
CA TYR A 178 -16.57 -0.06 -24.03
C TYR A 178 -16.21 0.83 -25.24
N LYS A 179 -17.20 1.59 -25.74
CA LYS A 179 -17.07 2.49 -26.90
C LYS A 179 -17.48 3.92 -26.52
N PRO A 180 -16.51 4.82 -26.24
CA PRO A 180 -16.84 6.18 -25.78
C PRO A 180 -17.63 7.01 -26.80
N THR A 181 -17.56 6.66 -28.10
CA THR A 181 -18.26 7.37 -29.18
C THR A 181 -19.68 6.91 -29.41
N ARG A 182 -20.14 5.86 -28.71
CA ARG A 182 -21.49 5.31 -28.88
C ARG A 182 -22.40 5.81 -27.77
N SER A 183 -23.66 6.03 -28.13
CA SER A 183 -24.72 6.40 -27.17
C SER A 183 -25.08 5.26 -26.22
N THR A 184 -24.82 4.01 -26.61
CA THR A 184 -25.14 2.80 -25.84
C THR A 184 -23.97 1.82 -25.89
N ASN A 185 -23.50 1.37 -24.72
CA ASN A 185 -22.45 0.37 -24.58
C ASN A 185 -23.04 -1.01 -24.23
N GLN A 186 -24.03 -1.45 -25.01
CA GLN A 186 -24.85 -2.63 -24.70
C GLN A 186 -24.02 -3.88 -24.32
N ALA A 187 -22.94 -4.16 -25.06
CA ALA A 187 -22.08 -5.31 -24.76
C ALA A 187 -21.34 -5.17 -23.43
N HIS A 188 -20.84 -3.97 -23.11
CA HIS A 188 -20.18 -3.65 -21.85
C HIS A 188 -21.15 -3.73 -20.68
N ASP A 189 -22.32 -3.08 -20.79
CA ASP A 189 -23.35 -3.06 -19.75
C ASP A 189 -23.82 -4.49 -19.42
N LYS A 190 -24.05 -5.31 -20.46
CA LYS A 190 -24.44 -6.71 -20.30
C LYS A 190 -23.33 -7.55 -19.65
N LEU A 191 -22.09 -7.40 -20.12
CA LEU A 191 -20.94 -8.11 -19.56
C LEU A 191 -20.75 -7.74 -18.08
N GLN A 192 -20.74 -6.45 -17.76
CA GLN A 192 -20.64 -5.95 -16.41
C GLN A 192 -21.74 -6.50 -15.49
N ALA A 193 -22.99 -6.53 -15.96
CA ALA A 193 -24.10 -7.12 -15.20
C ALA A 193 -23.90 -8.61 -14.91
N LEU A 194 -23.41 -9.39 -15.89
CA LEU A 194 -23.06 -10.80 -15.68
C LEU A 194 -21.93 -10.94 -14.66
N VAL A 195 -20.86 -10.15 -14.80
CA VAL A 195 -19.71 -10.21 -13.89
C VAL A 195 -20.15 -9.96 -12.45
N ILE A 196 -20.89 -8.88 -12.17
CA ILE A 196 -21.40 -8.59 -10.82
C ILE A 196 -22.24 -9.74 -10.28
N LEU A 197 -23.19 -10.24 -11.08
CA LEU A 197 -24.11 -11.29 -10.67
C LEU A 197 -23.36 -12.54 -10.21
N TYR A 198 -22.42 -13.05 -11.03
CA TYR A 198 -21.71 -14.30 -10.75
C TYR A 198 -20.62 -14.13 -9.68
N THR A 199 -19.80 -13.08 -9.79
CA THR A 199 -18.72 -12.83 -8.81
C THR A 199 -19.26 -12.53 -7.42
N LYS A 200 -20.42 -11.87 -7.30
CA LYS A 200 -21.12 -11.73 -6.02
C LYS A 200 -21.47 -13.10 -5.42
N GLY A 201 -21.94 -14.03 -6.25
CA GLY A 201 -22.18 -15.41 -5.85
C GLY A 201 -20.91 -16.13 -5.39
N PHE A 202 -19.77 -15.86 -6.04
CA PHE A 202 -18.48 -16.43 -5.62
C PHE A 202 -18.07 -15.93 -4.24
N VAL A 203 -18.22 -14.63 -3.99
CA VAL A 203 -17.78 -13.97 -2.74
C VAL A 203 -18.60 -14.42 -1.51
N ASP A 204 -19.90 -14.70 -1.70
CA ASP A 204 -20.85 -15.09 -0.66
C ASP A 204 -20.31 -16.26 0.21
N PRO A 205 -20.16 -16.07 1.54
CA PRO A 205 -19.70 -17.13 2.44
C PRO A 205 -20.56 -18.40 2.39
N ALA A 206 -21.85 -18.29 2.08
CA ALA A 206 -22.78 -19.42 2.04
C ALA A 206 -22.48 -20.40 0.89
N ASN A 207 -21.82 -19.95 -0.19
CA ASN A 207 -21.54 -20.79 -1.34
C ASN A 207 -20.25 -21.62 -1.22
N ASN A 208 -19.44 -21.36 -0.18
CA ASN A 208 -18.22 -22.13 0.14
C ASN A 208 -17.25 -22.34 -1.05
N PHE A 209 -17.03 -21.32 -1.89
CA PHE A 209 -15.99 -21.34 -2.91
C PHE A 209 -14.59 -21.22 -2.31
N SER A 210 -13.55 -21.62 -3.06
CA SER A 210 -12.15 -21.54 -2.60
C SER A 210 -11.73 -20.10 -2.28
N PRO A 211 -10.82 -19.88 -1.29
CA PRO A 211 -10.30 -18.55 -0.98
C PRO A 211 -9.75 -17.81 -2.19
N THR A 212 -9.07 -18.52 -3.09
CA THR A 212 -8.51 -17.98 -4.33
C THR A 212 -9.59 -17.43 -5.27
N ALA A 213 -10.67 -18.19 -5.49
CA ALA A 213 -11.81 -17.75 -6.30
C ALA A 213 -12.50 -16.53 -5.67
N ARG A 214 -12.77 -16.60 -4.36
CA ARG A 214 -13.43 -15.52 -3.60
C ARG A 214 -12.64 -14.22 -3.61
N TYR A 215 -11.32 -14.31 -3.42
CA TYR A 215 -10.43 -13.16 -3.42
C TYR A 215 -10.37 -12.50 -4.80
N ASN A 216 -10.17 -13.28 -5.87
CA ASN A 216 -10.14 -12.71 -7.22
C ASN A 216 -11.50 -12.15 -7.65
N ALA A 217 -12.60 -12.77 -7.23
CA ALA A 217 -13.94 -12.28 -7.50
C ALA A 217 -14.17 -10.89 -6.88
N ILE A 218 -13.78 -10.67 -5.61
CA ILE A 218 -13.94 -9.36 -4.97
C ILE A 218 -12.99 -8.30 -5.55
N LEU A 219 -11.78 -8.69 -5.99
CA LEU A 219 -10.90 -7.80 -6.73
C LEU A 219 -11.53 -7.36 -8.06
N MET A 220 -12.09 -8.31 -8.82
CA MET A 220 -12.78 -8.01 -10.09
C MET A 220 -13.94 -7.04 -9.86
N ILE A 221 -14.75 -7.23 -8.81
CA ILE A 221 -15.82 -6.30 -8.42
C ILE A 221 -15.25 -4.89 -8.20
N GLY A 222 -14.12 -4.75 -7.50
CA GLY A 222 -13.45 -3.46 -7.28
C GLY A 222 -12.81 -2.82 -8.51
N GLU A 223 -12.64 -3.56 -9.59
CA GLU A 223 -12.08 -3.08 -10.85
C GLU A 223 -13.15 -2.60 -11.84
N LEU A 224 -14.43 -2.89 -11.58
CA LEU A 224 -15.54 -2.51 -12.46
C LEU A 224 -15.69 -0.99 -12.58
N ASN A 225 -15.88 -0.53 -13.82
CA ASN A 225 -16.06 0.88 -14.14
C ASN A 225 -17.38 1.10 -14.87
N GLU A 226 -18.06 2.20 -14.57
CA GLU A 226 -19.15 2.72 -15.39
C GLU A 226 -18.61 3.32 -16.70
N VAL A 227 -17.42 3.94 -16.63
CA VAL A 227 -16.69 4.47 -17.79
C VAL A 227 -15.30 3.87 -17.79
N GLU A 228 -15.00 3.05 -18.80
CA GLU A 228 -13.68 2.43 -18.96
C GLU A 228 -12.62 3.43 -19.44
N PRO A 229 -11.33 3.16 -19.18
CA PRO A 229 -10.26 3.97 -19.75
C PRO A 229 -10.28 3.88 -21.29
N ALA A 230 -10.44 5.02 -21.95
CA ALA A 230 -10.46 5.13 -23.41
C ALA A 230 -9.78 6.41 -23.88
N MET A 231 -9.47 6.51 -25.18
CA MET A 231 -8.86 7.72 -25.75
C MET A 231 -9.74 8.95 -25.48
N GLY A 232 -9.16 9.98 -24.85
CA GLY A 232 -9.87 11.20 -24.46
C GLY A 232 -10.56 11.15 -23.09
N VAL A 233 -10.67 9.97 -22.47
CA VAL A 233 -11.13 9.83 -21.08
C VAL A 233 -9.94 9.97 -20.16
N LYS A 234 -9.89 11.06 -19.39
CA LYS A 234 -8.75 11.34 -18.50
C LYS A 234 -8.65 10.35 -17.34
N PHE A 235 -9.79 9.96 -16.76
CA PHE A 235 -9.88 9.03 -15.64
C PHE A 235 -11.10 8.12 -15.80
N PRO A 236 -10.97 6.80 -15.58
CA PRO A 236 -12.13 5.91 -15.58
C PRO A 236 -13.08 6.25 -14.41
N LYS A 237 -14.38 6.07 -14.63
CA LYS A 237 -15.40 6.29 -13.60
C LYS A 237 -15.74 4.94 -12.96
N PRO A 238 -15.43 4.71 -11.67
CA PRO A 238 -15.72 3.43 -11.01
C PRO A 238 -17.23 3.18 -10.93
N LEU A 239 -17.65 1.91 -10.97
CA LEU A 239 -19.07 1.57 -10.91
C LEU A 239 -19.65 1.79 -9.50
N PRO A 240 -20.68 2.64 -9.32
CA PRO A 240 -21.24 2.92 -7.99
C PRO A 240 -21.78 1.67 -7.26
N GLN A 241 -22.45 0.77 -7.97
CA GLN A 241 -23.03 -0.45 -7.38
C GLN A 241 -21.97 -1.39 -6.79
N ALA A 242 -20.76 -1.40 -7.35
CA ALA A 242 -19.66 -2.19 -6.80
C ALA A 242 -19.21 -1.65 -5.45
N LEU A 243 -19.22 -0.33 -5.24
CA LEU A 243 -18.81 0.28 -3.97
C LEU A 243 -19.66 -0.19 -2.79
N ASP A 244 -20.98 -0.27 -2.96
CA ASP A 244 -21.90 -0.75 -1.93
C ASP A 244 -21.65 -2.22 -1.56
N LEU A 245 -21.32 -3.05 -2.55
CA LEU A 245 -20.99 -4.45 -2.33
C LEU A 245 -19.66 -4.60 -1.58
N LEU A 246 -18.63 -3.86 -1.99
CA LEU A 246 -17.32 -3.88 -1.34
C LEU A 246 -17.42 -3.48 0.13
N ARG A 247 -18.18 -2.42 0.46
CA ARG A 247 -18.40 -1.99 1.85
C ARG A 247 -19.06 -3.07 2.70
N LYS A 248 -20.09 -3.73 2.17
CA LYS A 248 -20.74 -4.86 2.85
C LYS A 248 -19.76 -5.99 3.11
N CYS A 249 -18.89 -6.30 2.15
CA CYS A 249 -17.87 -7.33 2.33
C CYS A 249 -16.83 -6.97 3.40
N VAL A 250 -16.44 -5.70 3.54
CA VAL A 250 -15.54 -5.25 4.61
C VAL A 250 -16.19 -5.34 5.99
N ALA A 251 -17.47 -5.01 6.08
CA ALA A 251 -18.22 -4.99 7.34
C ALA A 251 -18.67 -6.38 7.82
N ASP A 252 -18.83 -7.35 6.93
CA ASP A 252 -19.29 -8.70 7.30
C ASP A 252 -18.13 -9.57 7.84
N GLU A 253 -18.20 -9.86 9.14
CA GLU A 253 -17.24 -10.70 9.87
C GLU A 253 -17.17 -12.15 9.38
N LYS A 254 -18.18 -12.62 8.64
CA LYS A 254 -18.19 -13.98 8.06
C LYS A 254 -17.26 -14.13 6.87
N HIS A 255 -16.80 -13.02 6.28
CA HIS A 255 -15.81 -13.08 5.21
C HIS A 255 -14.42 -13.38 5.76
N ILE A 256 -13.68 -14.21 5.01
CA ILE A 256 -12.25 -14.41 5.25
C ILE A 256 -11.49 -13.09 5.06
N ASP A 257 -10.39 -12.91 5.78
CA ASP A 257 -9.60 -11.67 5.73
C ASP A 257 -9.13 -11.31 4.31
N ALA A 258 -8.79 -12.31 3.48
CA ALA A 258 -8.45 -12.09 2.07
C ALA A 258 -9.56 -11.35 1.33
N VAL A 259 -10.84 -11.72 1.53
CA VAL A 259 -11.98 -11.06 0.88
C VAL A 259 -12.18 -9.65 1.40
N ARG A 260 -12.09 -9.45 2.73
CA ARG A 260 -12.19 -8.10 3.34
C ARG A 260 -11.07 -7.18 2.83
N LEU A 261 -9.85 -7.70 2.71
CA LEU A 261 -8.71 -6.99 2.15
C LEU A 261 -8.92 -6.66 0.67
N GLY A 262 -9.34 -7.63 -0.15
CA GLY A 262 -9.65 -7.39 -1.57
C GLY A 262 -10.75 -6.34 -1.75
N ALA A 263 -11.76 -6.35 -0.88
CA ALA A 263 -12.80 -5.32 -0.85
C ALA A 263 -12.24 -3.93 -0.51
N LEU A 264 -11.35 -3.82 0.49
CA LEU A 264 -10.66 -2.55 0.81
C LEU A 264 -9.79 -2.04 -0.33
N VAL A 265 -9.09 -2.93 -1.04
CA VAL A 265 -8.33 -2.55 -2.25
C VAL A 265 -9.26 -1.94 -3.30
N GLY A 266 -10.43 -2.53 -3.52
CA GLY A 266 -11.47 -1.99 -4.39
C GLY A 266 -11.97 -0.61 -3.92
N ILE A 267 -12.31 -0.46 -2.63
CA ILE A 267 -12.75 0.83 -2.06
C ILE A 267 -11.67 1.91 -2.23
N ARG A 268 -10.41 1.58 -1.93
CA ARG A 268 -9.27 2.47 -2.11
C ARG A 268 -9.15 2.96 -3.56
N ARG A 269 -9.26 2.03 -4.53
CA ARG A 269 -9.26 2.36 -5.96
C ARG A 269 -10.43 3.29 -6.32
N HIS A 270 -11.64 2.99 -5.86
CA HIS A 270 -12.82 3.82 -6.13
C HIS A 270 -12.62 5.24 -5.59
N CYS A 271 -12.22 5.38 -4.33
CA CYS A 271 -11.94 6.67 -3.70
C CYS A 271 -10.89 7.47 -4.48
N ARG A 272 -9.80 6.84 -4.92
CA ARG A 272 -8.76 7.50 -5.73
C ARG A 272 -9.30 7.99 -7.07
N LEU A 273 -10.02 7.14 -7.81
CA LEU A 273 -10.58 7.51 -9.11
C LEU A 273 -11.63 8.63 -9.00
N MET A 274 -12.48 8.59 -7.96
CA MET A 274 -13.44 9.65 -7.69
C MET A 274 -12.72 10.97 -7.39
N GLN A 275 -11.66 10.95 -6.58
CA GLN A 275 -10.86 12.13 -6.28
C GLN A 275 -10.19 12.71 -7.54
N GLU A 276 -9.59 11.85 -8.38
CA GLU A 276 -8.93 12.26 -9.63
C GLU A 276 -9.93 12.87 -10.63
N ALA A 277 -11.15 12.31 -10.69
CA ALA A 277 -12.25 12.84 -11.48
C ALA A 277 -12.93 14.08 -10.86
N GLY A 278 -12.55 14.49 -9.64
CA GLY A 278 -13.20 15.59 -8.92
C GLY A 278 -14.63 15.28 -8.45
N THR A 279 -14.99 14.01 -8.37
CA THR A 279 -16.28 13.53 -7.85
C THR A 279 -16.24 13.43 -6.33
N GLU A 280 -17.34 13.82 -5.66
CA GLU A 280 -17.44 13.72 -4.19
C GLU A 280 -17.45 12.26 -3.75
N ILE A 281 -16.53 11.91 -2.83
CA ILE A 281 -16.51 10.59 -2.19
C ILE A 281 -17.61 10.55 -1.12
N PRO A 282 -18.45 9.50 -1.08
CA PRO A 282 -19.54 9.41 -0.10
C PRO A 282 -19.02 9.50 1.34
N ARG A 283 -19.70 10.28 2.18
CA ARG A 283 -19.26 10.55 3.56
C ARG A 283 -19.26 9.31 4.44
N ASP A 284 -20.18 8.39 4.19
CA ASP A 284 -20.31 7.12 4.89
C ASP A 284 -19.15 6.18 4.54
N VAL A 285 -18.67 6.16 3.30
CA VAL A 285 -17.42 5.45 2.93
C VAL A 285 -16.23 5.99 3.73
N LEU A 286 -16.09 7.32 3.83
CA LEU A 286 -15.03 7.94 4.63
C LEU A 286 -15.17 7.65 6.13
N GLY A 287 -16.41 7.58 6.63
CA GLY A 287 -16.72 7.17 8.00
C GLY A 287 -16.30 5.73 8.28
N ASP A 288 -16.66 4.80 7.39
CA ASP A 288 -16.31 3.37 7.51
C ASP A 288 -14.78 3.17 7.52
N LEU A 289 -14.06 3.83 6.60
CA LEU A 289 -12.59 3.76 6.53
C LEU A 289 -11.93 4.32 7.79
N ALA A 290 -12.42 5.45 8.31
CA ALA A 290 -11.87 6.03 9.52
C ALA A 290 -12.16 5.20 10.78
N ASN A 291 -13.34 4.59 10.85
CA ASN A 291 -13.67 3.66 11.92
C ASN A 291 -12.73 2.46 11.87
N LEU A 292 -12.57 1.84 10.69
CA LEU A 292 -11.67 0.70 10.50
C LEU A 292 -10.21 1.06 10.87
N ALA A 293 -9.70 2.21 10.43
CA ALA A 293 -8.33 2.63 10.76
C ALA A 293 -8.08 2.77 12.28
N LYS A 294 -9.13 3.12 13.04
CA LYS A 294 -9.08 3.29 14.51
C LYS A 294 -9.34 2.00 15.30
N THR A 295 -9.86 0.95 14.68
CA THR A 295 -10.21 -0.30 15.37
C THR A 295 -8.94 -1.04 15.81
N GLN A 296 -8.51 -0.84 17.06
CA GLN A 296 -7.34 -1.49 17.63
C GLN A 296 -7.57 -2.98 17.95
N GLU A 297 -8.72 -3.31 18.52
CA GLU A 297 -9.03 -4.69 18.90
C GLU A 297 -9.28 -5.56 17.67
N SER A 298 -8.55 -6.67 17.58
CA SER A 298 -8.86 -7.72 16.62
C SER A 298 -10.17 -8.40 17.06
N GLU A 299 -11.12 -8.54 16.12
CA GLU A 299 -12.20 -9.52 16.29
C GLU A 299 -11.54 -10.86 16.63
N ARG A 300 -12.00 -11.58 17.69
CA ARG A 300 -11.29 -12.73 18.33
C ARG A 300 -10.85 -13.88 17.40
N VAL A 301 -11.21 -13.84 16.13
CA VAL A 301 -10.88 -14.82 15.08
C VAL A 301 -9.66 -14.41 14.24
N ARG A 302 -9.23 -13.13 14.29
CA ARG A 302 -8.17 -12.55 13.45
C ARG A 302 -6.83 -12.43 14.20
N SER A 303 -5.70 -12.48 13.47
CA SER A 303 -4.39 -12.13 14.03
C SER A 303 -4.21 -10.62 14.13
N ASP A 304 -3.46 -10.14 15.13
CA ASP A 304 -3.23 -8.70 15.30
C ASP A 304 -2.52 -8.08 14.08
N GLU A 305 -1.65 -8.85 13.43
CA GLU A 305 -1.00 -8.47 12.17
C GLU A 305 -2.02 -8.30 11.03
N GLY A 306 -2.96 -9.24 10.87
CA GLY A 306 -4.03 -9.14 9.89
C GLY A 306 -4.93 -7.93 10.13
N GLN A 307 -5.23 -7.64 11.40
CA GLN A 307 -6.01 -6.45 11.77
C GLN A 307 -5.24 -5.17 11.42
N ALA A 308 -3.97 -5.10 11.78
CA ALA A 308 -3.11 -3.97 11.47
C ALA A 308 -3.00 -3.72 9.96
N TRP A 309 -3.00 -4.78 9.13
CA TRP A 309 -2.98 -4.64 7.67
C TRP A 309 -4.27 -4.00 7.13
N LEU A 310 -5.45 -4.42 7.62
CA LEU A 310 -6.72 -3.79 7.24
C LEU A 310 -6.77 -2.30 7.65
N ARG A 311 -6.29 -1.99 8.87
CA ARG A 311 -6.16 -0.60 9.35
C ARG A 311 -5.22 0.22 8.46
N ALA A 312 -4.10 -0.38 8.03
CA ALA A 312 -3.10 0.28 7.19
C ALA A 312 -3.69 0.63 5.82
N VAL A 313 -4.40 -0.29 5.16
CA VAL A 313 -5.06 -0.01 3.87
C VAL A 313 -6.11 1.11 4.00
N ALA A 314 -6.85 1.14 5.11
CA ALA A 314 -7.78 2.23 5.39
C ALA A 314 -7.06 3.58 5.55
N ALA A 315 -5.96 3.62 6.30
CA ALA A 315 -5.11 4.81 6.44
C ALA A 315 -4.52 5.28 5.10
N MET A 316 -3.96 4.36 4.31
CA MET A 316 -3.43 4.63 2.96
C MET A 316 -4.45 5.30 2.05
N THR A 317 -5.72 4.89 2.15
CA THR A 317 -6.80 5.45 1.34
C THR A 317 -6.94 6.96 1.56
N PHE A 318 -6.76 7.45 2.79
CA PHE A 318 -6.79 8.89 3.09
C PHE A 318 -5.60 9.65 2.50
N GLY A 319 -4.43 9.01 2.44
CA GLY A 319 -3.25 9.56 1.76
C GLY A 319 -3.47 9.68 0.26
N ASP A 320 -4.01 8.64 -0.38
CA ASP A 320 -4.28 8.61 -1.83
C ASP A 320 -5.26 9.69 -2.28
N ILE A 321 -6.32 9.92 -1.50
CA ILE A 321 -7.31 10.97 -1.81
C ILE A 321 -6.87 12.37 -1.37
N LYS A 322 -5.66 12.49 -0.82
CA LYS A 322 -5.07 13.75 -0.30
C LYS A 322 -5.92 14.38 0.81
N GLY A 323 -6.61 13.56 1.60
CA GLY A 323 -7.47 13.93 2.71
C GLY A 323 -8.98 13.93 2.42
N ALA A 324 -9.77 14.15 3.47
CA ALA A 324 -11.23 14.25 3.41
C ALA A 324 -11.68 15.73 3.41
N PRO A 325 -12.99 16.04 3.24
CA PRO A 325 -13.50 17.40 3.42
C PRO A 325 -13.13 18.05 4.77
N LYS A 326 -12.91 17.25 5.82
CA LYS A 326 -12.38 17.68 7.13
C LYS A 326 -10.95 17.19 7.32
N GLN A 327 -9.98 17.95 6.80
CA GLN A 327 -8.57 17.54 6.80
C GLN A 327 -7.96 17.41 8.21
N ASP A 328 -8.27 18.35 9.12
CA ASP A 328 -7.75 18.32 10.49
C ASP A 328 -8.12 17.02 11.22
N TRP A 329 -9.35 16.54 11.01
CA TRP A 329 -9.81 15.31 11.62
C TRP A 329 -9.05 14.08 11.10
N VAL A 330 -8.84 13.99 9.78
CA VAL A 330 -8.06 12.90 9.17
C VAL A 330 -6.61 12.96 9.65
N ALA A 331 -6.01 14.14 9.65
CA ALA A 331 -4.64 14.34 10.10
C ALA A 331 -4.49 13.89 11.56
N ASN A 332 -5.36 14.36 12.47
CA ASN A 332 -5.32 13.96 13.88
C ASN A 332 -5.53 12.46 14.08
N MET A 333 -6.39 11.81 13.29
CA MET A 333 -6.56 10.36 13.32
C MET A 333 -5.27 9.64 12.92
N LEU A 334 -4.65 10.01 11.79
CA LEU A 334 -3.41 9.38 11.33
C LEU A 334 -2.27 9.63 12.31
N ARG A 335 -2.18 10.83 12.89
CA ARG A 335 -1.24 11.12 13.99
C ARG A 335 -1.45 10.18 15.17
N GLY A 336 -2.71 9.95 15.55
CA GLY A 336 -3.07 8.98 16.59
C GLY A 336 -2.45 7.61 16.31
N ILE A 337 -2.61 7.10 15.09
CA ILE A 337 -2.04 5.81 14.65
C ILE A 337 -0.50 5.82 14.68
N VAL A 338 0.15 6.91 14.23
CA VAL A 338 1.61 7.06 14.31
C VAL A 338 2.11 6.98 15.77
N SER A 339 1.32 7.47 16.72
CA SER A 339 1.64 7.45 18.16
C SER A 339 1.31 6.13 18.87
N GLU A 340 0.77 5.12 18.19
CA GLU A 340 0.50 3.81 18.79
C GLU A 340 1.79 2.98 18.90
N SER A 341 2.57 3.17 19.97
CA SER A 341 3.84 2.45 20.21
C SER A 341 3.72 0.93 20.11
N ASP A 342 2.58 0.40 20.55
CA ASP A 342 2.29 -1.03 20.67
C ASP A 342 1.72 -1.63 19.36
N SER A 343 1.42 -0.79 18.37
CA SER A 343 0.93 -1.23 17.06
C SER A 343 2.05 -1.76 16.17
N GLN A 344 1.66 -2.56 15.18
CA GLN A 344 2.59 -3.07 14.17
C GLN A 344 3.32 -1.92 13.45
N PRO A 345 4.66 -1.99 13.29
CA PRO A 345 5.43 -0.90 12.69
C PRO A 345 4.92 -0.45 11.33
N PHE A 346 4.58 -1.38 10.43
CA PHE A 346 4.11 -1.04 9.09
C PHE A 346 2.83 -0.18 9.12
N LEU A 347 1.92 -0.38 10.09
CA LEU A 347 0.70 0.43 10.21
C LEU A 347 1.07 1.88 10.53
N ARG A 348 2.02 2.08 11.45
CA ARG A 348 2.51 3.42 11.82
C ARG A 348 3.22 4.09 10.64
N TYR A 349 4.00 3.32 9.87
CA TYR A 349 4.68 3.82 8.68
C TYR A 349 3.68 4.27 7.62
N GLU A 350 2.63 3.48 7.36
CA GLU A 350 1.61 3.82 6.38
C GLU A 350 0.77 5.03 6.82
N ALA A 351 0.52 5.18 8.12
CA ALA A 351 -0.10 6.38 8.66
C ALA A 351 0.81 7.62 8.49
N ALA A 352 2.12 7.50 8.76
CA ALA A 352 3.10 8.55 8.55
C ALA A 352 3.24 8.94 7.07
N TYR A 353 3.29 7.94 6.18
CA TYR A 353 3.28 8.15 4.73
C TYR A 353 2.02 8.90 4.28
N SER A 354 0.86 8.48 4.80
CA SER A 354 -0.43 9.11 4.49
C SER A 354 -0.50 10.55 4.99
N LEU A 355 0.04 10.87 6.18
CA LEU A 355 0.19 12.24 6.67
C LEU A 355 0.98 13.12 5.69
N GLY A 356 2.01 12.55 5.06
CA GLY A 356 2.85 13.23 4.08
C GLY A 356 2.12 13.61 2.79
N ASN A 357 1.03 12.90 2.45
CA ASN A 357 0.28 13.07 1.21
C ASN A 357 -1.00 13.89 1.37
N ILE A 358 -1.39 14.27 2.59
CA ILE A 358 -2.52 15.17 2.83
C ILE A 358 -2.22 16.56 2.26
N ASP A 359 -3.23 17.16 1.64
CA ASP A 359 -3.17 18.53 1.13
C ASP A 359 -3.55 19.55 2.22
N TYR A 360 -2.62 19.98 3.06
CA TYR A 360 -2.90 20.88 4.19
C TYR A 360 -3.32 22.32 3.81
N ARG A 361 -3.45 22.67 2.52
CA ARG A 361 -3.92 23.99 2.09
C ARG A 361 -5.33 24.34 2.61
N LYS A 362 -6.15 23.33 2.97
CA LYS A 362 -7.48 23.53 3.55
C LYS A 362 -7.51 23.38 5.08
N ALA A 363 -6.34 23.35 5.73
CA ALA A 363 -6.13 23.18 7.16
C ALA A 363 -5.16 24.25 7.74
N PRO A 364 -5.37 25.56 7.50
CA PRO A 364 -4.38 26.58 7.86
C PRO A 364 -4.18 26.77 9.37
N GLY A 365 -5.10 26.28 10.21
CA GLY A 365 -5.04 26.39 11.67
C GLY A 365 -4.45 25.17 12.38
N LEU A 366 -3.99 24.15 11.64
CA LEU A 366 -3.47 22.93 12.24
C LEU A 366 -2.12 23.20 12.93
N ASP A 367 -2.04 22.89 14.23
CA ASP A 367 -0.77 22.93 14.96
C ASP A 367 0.12 21.76 14.52
N MET A 368 1.30 22.10 14.02
CA MET A 368 2.26 21.15 13.46
C MET A 368 3.08 20.44 14.55
N ASN A 369 3.28 21.05 15.72
CA ASN A 369 4.19 20.53 16.74
C ASN A 369 3.80 19.12 17.25
N PRO A 370 2.52 18.81 17.54
CA PRO A 370 2.11 17.47 17.93
C PRO A 370 2.42 16.42 16.85
N PHE A 371 2.33 16.78 15.57
CA PHE A 371 2.60 15.85 14.47
C PHE A 371 4.09 15.57 14.32
N LEU A 372 4.92 16.61 14.38
CA LEU A 372 6.36 16.46 14.38
C LEU A 372 6.84 15.65 15.58
N HIS A 373 6.24 15.88 16.75
CA HIS A 373 6.53 15.10 17.95
C HIS A 373 6.20 13.62 17.74
N SER A 374 5.00 13.27 17.28
CA SER A 374 4.62 11.87 16.99
C SER A 374 5.53 11.20 15.95
N LEU A 375 5.88 11.91 14.87
CA LEU A 375 6.76 11.40 13.80
C LEU A 375 8.19 11.19 14.29
N GLY A 376 8.73 12.15 15.05
CA GLY A 376 10.07 12.03 15.62
C GLY A 376 10.13 10.95 16.70
N LEU A 377 9.10 10.82 17.54
CA LEU A 377 9.04 9.77 18.56
C LEU A 377 8.99 8.38 17.92
N MET A 378 8.19 8.21 16.87
CA MET A 378 8.20 6.97 16.07
C MET A 378 9.60 6.64 15.52
N ALA A 379 10.34 7.64 15.04
CA ALA A 379 11.71 7.45 14.55
C ALA A 379 12.69 7.05 15.67
N VAL A 380 12.59 7.65 16.86
CA VAL A 380 13.40 7.27 18.03
C VAL A 380 13.10 5.84 18.48
N GLU A 381 11.82 5.48 18.62
CA GLU A 381 11.41 4.12 18.99
C GLU A 381 11.88 3.07 17.98
N LEU A 382 11.90 3.44 16.69
CA LEU A 382 12.42 2.59 15.63
C LEU A 382 13.93 2.36 15.77
N CYS A 383 14.70 3.39 16.11
CA CYS A 383 16.12 3.22 16.43
C CYS A 383 16.32 2.25 17.58
N ASP A 384 15.57 2.41 18.67
CA ASP A 384 15.71 1.55 19.85
C ASP A 384 15.35 0.10 19.53
N ARG A 385 14.26 -0.12 18.77
CA ARG A 385 13.83 -1.45 18.32
C ARG A 385 14.86 -2.13 17.42
N GLU A 386 15.33 -1.47 16.37
CA GLU A 386 16.24 -2.08 15.39
C GLU A 386 17.64 -2.27 15.97
N ARG A 387 18.08 -1.45 16.94
CA ARG A 387 19.30 -1.73 17.73
C ARG A 387 19.17 -3.00 18.55
N GLN A 388 18.04 -3.19 19.24
CA GLN A 388 17.79 -4.43 19.98
C GLN A 388 17.80 -5.63 19.03
N THR A 389 17.10 -5.56 17.89
CA THR A 389 17.07 -6.65 16.90
C THR A 389 18.47 -6.97 16.36
N LEU A 390 19.26 -5.95 16.03
CA LEU A 390 20.65 -6.14 15.60
C LEU A 390 21.46 -6.94 16.62
N ARG A 391 21.29 -6.65 17.90
CA ARG A 391 22.03 -7.32 18.99
C ARG A 391 21.55 -8.74 19.21
N ASP A 392 20.24 -8.96 19.18
CA ASP A 392 19.64 -10.29 19.31
C ASP A 392 20.13 -11.22 18.18
N GLU A 393 20.15 -10.71 16.94
CA GLU A 393 20.65 -11.44 15.77
C GLU A 393 22.14 -11.80 15.95
N LEU A 394 22.99 -10.86 16.35
CA LEU A 394 24.41 -11.11 16.62
C LEU A 394 24.65 -12.15 17.71
N GLN A 395 23.94 -12.05 18.84
CA GLN A 395 24.06 -13.01 19.94
C GLN A 395 23.60 -14.41 19.51
N SER A 396 22.52 -14.50 18.73
CA SER A 396 21.99 -15.80 18.25
C SER A 396 22.97 -16.53 17.31
N ASN A 397 23.81 -15.79 16.59
CA ASN A 397 24.81 -16.35 15.69
C ASN A 397 26.07 -16.84 16.41
N GLU A 398 26.46 -16.24 17.53
CA GLU A 398 27.58 -16.72 18.34
C GLU A 398 27.28 -18.08 19.01
N VAL A 399 26.01 -18.33 19.34
CA VAL A 399 25.59 -19.52 20.09
C VAL A 399 25.38 -20.74 19.20
N LYS A 400 25.21 -20.58 17.88
CA LYS A 400 25.12 -21.75 16.97
C LYS A 400 26.52 -22.32 16.77
N PRO A 401 26.91 -23.43 17.42
CA PRO A 401 28.16 -24.08 17.08
C PRO A 401 28.13 -24.39 15.59
N PRO A 402 29.27 -24.27 14.86
CA PRO A 402 29.34 -24.76 13.50
C PRO A 402 28.82 -26.18 13.58
N THR A 403 27.70 -26.45 12.90
CA THR A 403 27.06 -27.75 12.93
C THR A 403 28.02 -28.66 12.17
N SER A 404 28.97 -29.17 12.94
CA SER A 404 30.11 -29.97 12.51
C SER A 404 29.53 -31.26 11.97
N GLY A 405 29.42 -31.33 10.64
CA GLY A 405 29.21 -32.60 9.95
C GLY A 405 27.81 -32.87 9.41
N TYR A 406 27.23 -31.96 8.61
CA TYR A 406 26.38 -32.40 7.50
C TYR A 406 27.07 -32.14 6.16
N MET A 407 28.26 -32.75 6.03
CA MET A 407 29.05 -32.88 4.81
C MET A 407 28.70 -34.19 4.06
N GLY A 408 27.43 -34.61 4.12
CA GLY A 408 27.00 -35.87 3.50
C GLY A 408 25.49 -35.94 3.31
N ASP A 409 24.99 -35.30 2.24
CA ASP A 409 23.86 -35.87 1.48
C ASP A 409 23.53 -35.14 0.17
N TYR A 410 24.14 -33.97 -0.12
CA TYR A 410 23.89 -33.25 -1.39
C TYR A 410 24.60 -33.86 -2.63
N MET A 411 25.08 -35.10 -2.57
CA MET A 411 25.74 -35.80 -3.69
C MET A 411 25.16 -37.19 -4.00
N ALA A 412 23.99 -37.55 -3.47
CA ALA A 412 23.38 -38.87 -3.73
C ALA A 412 21.89 -38.80 -4.06
N GLU A 413 21.50 -37.98 -5.04
CA GLU A 413 20.28 -38.24 -5.81
C GLU A 413 20.52 -37.95 -7.30
N GLY A 414 21.55 -38.61 -7.84
CA GLY A 414 21.56 -39.05 -9.23
C GLY A 414 20.61 -40.23 -9.38
N GLY A 415 19.30 -39.94 -9.42
CA GLY A 415 18.24 -40.90 -9.69
C GLY A 415 17.53 -40.51 -10.99
N GLY A 416 17.52 -41.44 -11.95
CA GLY A 416 17.14 -41.22 -13.34
C GLY A 416 15.77 -40.61 -13.60
N GLY A 417 15.72 -39.78 -14.63
CA GLY A 417 14.50 -39.36 -15.30
C GLY A 417 14.73 -39.47 -16.80
N ASP A 418 14.17 -40.53 -17.36
CA ASP A 418 14.22 -40.94 -18.76
C ASP A 418 13.85 -39.82 -19.75
N GLY A 419 14.46 -39.91 -20.92
CA GLY A 419 14.30 -38.94 -22.00
C GLY A 419 12.88 -38.88 -22.56
N TYR A 420 12.50 -37.66 -22.91
CA TYR A 420 11.68 -37.42 -24.09
C TYR A 420 12.44 -36.48 -25.01
N ALA A 421 13.06 -37.09 -26.02
CA ALA A 421 13.41 -36.43 -27.25
C ALA A 421 12.11 -36.08 -27.98
N GLY A 422 11.86 -34.78 -28.13
CA GLY A 422 10.77 -34.25 -28.94
C GLY A 422 11.32 -33.12 -29.79
N ASP A 423 11.69 -33.47 -31.02
CA ASP A 423 11.96 -32.55 -32.13
C ASP A 423 10.87 -31.49 -32.24
N VAL A 424 11.22 -30.22 -32.03
CA VAL A 424 10.51 -29.10 -32.65
C VAL A 424 11.54 -28.10 -33.17
N ALA A 425 11.34 -27.78 -34.44
CA ALA A 425 12.19 -27.04 -35.36
C ALA A 425 12.58 -25.61 -34.91
N PRO A 426 13.62 -25.04 -35.53
CA PRO A 426 14.26 -23.80 -35.12
C PRO A 426 13.64 -22.60 -35.86
N ASP A 427 13.23 -21.56 -35.15
CA ASP A 427 13.10 -20.22 -35.75
C ASP A 427 13.23 -19.12 -34.68
N ASP A 428 14.38 -18.46 -34.75
CA ASP A 428 14.55 -17.00 -34.66
C ASP A 428 13.88 -16.26 -33.49
N MET A 429 14.46 -16.38 -32.29
CA MET A 429 14.31 -15.39 -31.24
C MET A 429 15.70 -14.99 -30.74
N GLY A 430 16.14 -13.81 -31.15
CA GLY A 430 17.39 -13.17 -30.74
C GLY A 430 17.55 -13.18 -29.22
N GLY A 431 18.39 -14.09 -28.75
CA GLY A 431 18.80 -14.19 -27.37
C GLY A 431 19.55 -12.92 -26.96
N TYR A 432 18.88 -12.06 -26.20
CA TYR A 432 19.56 -11.13 -25.32
C TYR A 432 20.37 -11.97 -24.33
N GLY A 433 21.66 -12.11 -24.64
CA GLY A 433 22.64 -12.65 -23.72
C GLY A 433 22.61 -11.81 -22.45
N TYR A 434 21.94 -12.32 -21.41
CA TYR A 434 22.23 -11.96 -20.05
C TYR A 434 23.68 -12.38 -19.80
N GLY A 435 24.59 -11.43 -20.03
CA GLY A 435 25.99 -11.57 -19.65
C GLY A 435 26.02 -12.05 -18.21
N GLY A 436 26.78 -13.12 -17.97
CA GLY A 436 26.90 -13.77 -16.68
C GLY A 436 27.09 -12.73 -15.58
N MET A 437 26.01 -12.47 -14.85
CA MET A 437 26.11 -11.85 -13.54
C MET A 437 26.90 -12.86 -12.72
N SER A 438 28.16 -12.50 -12.45
CA SER A 438 28.96 -13.12 -11.41
C SER A 438 28.04 -13.30 -10.22
N THR A 439 27.76 -14.53 -9.84
CA THR A 439 27.00 -14.80 -8.62
C THR A 439 27.70 -14.00 -7.51
N PRO A 440 27.01 -13.07 -6.83
CA PRO A 440 27.63 -12.25 -5.81
C PRO A 440 28.39 -13.16 -4.85
N THR A 441 29.65 -12.78 -4.57
CA THR A 441 30.50 -13.40 -3.55
C THR A 441 29.64 -13.73 -2.34
N VAL A 442 29.70 -14.98 -1.88
CA VAL A 442 28.88 -15.54 -0.81
C VAL A 442 28.88 -14.58 0.39
N THR A 443 27.86 -13.74 0.49
CA THR A 443 27.64 -12.87 1.65
C THR A 443 27.33 -13.80 2.82
N THR A 444 27.95 -13.55 3.97
CA THR A 444 27.67 -14.33 5.17
C THR A 444 26.20 -14.15 5.57
N GLU A 445 25.62 -15.08 6.33
CA GLU A 445 24.23 -14.91 6.84
C GLU A 445 24.12 -13.63 7.69
N THR A 446 25.19 -13.27 8.42
CA THR A 446 25.33 -12.02 9.16
C THR A 446 25.16 -10.79 8.26
N ASP A 447 25.74 -10.78 7.06
CA ASP A 447 25.59 -9.65 6.12
C ASP A 447 24.13 -9.49 5.67
N ARG A 448 23.41 -10.61 5.50
CA ARG A 448 21.99 -10.59 5.11
C ARG A 448 21.13 -10.05 6.24
N GLU A 449 21.40 -10.45 7.48
CA GLU A 449 20.72 -9.96 8.67
C GLU A 449 20.94 -8.45 8.87
N LEU A 450 22.19 -7.99 8.77
CA LEU A 450 22.54 -6.57 8.79
C LEU A 450 21.78 -5.77 7.73
N GLU A 451 21.68 -6.29 6.50
CA GLU A 451 20.94 -5.62 5.44
C GLU A 451 19.42 -5.65 5.70
N ARG A 452 18.86 -6.69 6.35
CA ARG A 452 17.45 -6.70 6.78
C ARG A 452 17.17 -5.60 7.81
N VAL A 453 17.99 -5.48 8.87
CA VAL A 453 17.89 -4.42 9.88
C VAL A 453 17.97 -3.04 9.22
N ARG A 454 19.01 -2.83 8.40
CA ARG A 454 19.21 -1.58 7.67
C ARG A 454 18.00 -1.22 6.80
N ARG A 455 17.43 -2.18 6.08
CA ARG A 455 16.26 -1.96 5.22
C ARG A 455 15.02 -1.58 6.02
N ARG A 456 14.71 -2.31 7.11
CA ARG A 456 13.55 -2.00 7.98
C ARG A 456 13.67 -0.61 8.62
N LEU A 457 14.86 -0.26 9.09
CA LEU A 457 15.13 1.06 9.65
C LEU A 457 14.97 2.17 8.59
N LYS A 458 15.52 1.97 7.39
CA LYS A 458 15.33 2.92 6.27
C LYS A 458 13.86 3.10 5.90
N GLU A 459 13.09 2.03 5.87
CA GLU A 459 11.67 2.06 5.53
C GLU A 459 10.88 2.96 6.51
N GLY A 460 10.99 2.71 7.82
CA GLY A 460 10.29 3.51 8.82
C GLY A 460 10.78 4.95 8.91
N MET A 461 12.10 5.17 8.77
CA MET A 461 12.68 6.52 8.72
C MET A 461 12.24 7.31 7.46
N THR A 462 12.11 6.63 6.33
CA THR A 462 11.59 7.23 5.09
C THR A 462 10.11 7.61 5.26
N ALA A 463 9.31 6.75 5.91
CA ALA A 463 7.92 7.06 6.22
C ALA A 463 7.81 8.32 7.12
N ALA A 464 8.67 8.43 8.14
CA ALA A 464 8.73 9.63 8.99
C ALA A 464 9.10 10.89 8.18
N LEU A 465 10.13 10.82 7.32
CA LEU A 465 10.52 11.91 6.41
C LEU A 465 9.39 12.31 5.47
N ILE A 466 8.65 11.36 4.91
CA ILE A 466 7.50 11.63 4.04
C ILE A 466 6.40 12.34 4.83
N GLY A 467 6.09 11.88 6.04
CA GLY A 467 5.14 12.56 6.95
C GLY A 467 5.53 14.01 7.25
N MET A 468 6.81 14.25 7.47
CA MET A 468 7.38 15.60 7.65
C MET A 468 7.38 16.43 6.35
N GLY A 469 7.20 15.79 5.19
CA GLY A 469 7.29 16.43 3.89
C GLY A 469 8.72 16.69 3.42
N ARG A 470 9.70 15.89 3.87
CA ARG A 470 11.15 16.05 3.66
C ARG A 470 11.80 14.86 2.95
N LYS A 471 11.28 14.46 1.77
CA LYS A 471 11.84 13.36 0.95
C LYS A 471 13.32 13.55 0.62
N THR A 472 13.76 14.79 0.51
CA THR A 472 15.16 15.18 0.26
C THR A 472 15.58 16.22 1.29
N LYS A 473 16.90 16.32 1.54
CA LYS A 473 17.47 17.31 2.47
C LYS A 473 17.15 18.75 2.06
N THR A 474 17.14 19.02 0.75
CA THR A 474 16.73 20.32 0.19
C THR A 474 15.41 20.14 -0.54
N ILE A 475 14.46 21.03 -0.27
CA ILE A 475 13.13 21.03 -0.89
C ILE A 475 12.84 22.41 -1.44
N ARG A 476 12.36 22.45 -2.69
CA ARG A 476 11.81 23.69 -3.25
C ARG A 476 10.44 23.94 -2.64
N PRO A 477 10.04 25.18 -2.36
CA PRO A 477 8.71 25.47 -1.80
C PRO A 477 7.54 24.83 -2.58
N SER A 478 7.67 24.67 -3.90
CA SER A 478 6.67 24.01 -4.76
C SER A 478 6.54 22.49 -4.56
N GLU A 479 7.54 21.87 -3.94
CA GLU A 479 7.61 20.42 -3.68
C GLU A 479 7.25 20.11 -2.21
N ALA A 480 6.95 21.12 -1.40
CA ALA A 480 6.58 20.94 -0.01
C ALA A 480 5.28 20.11 0.09
N THR A 481 5.38 19.00 0.79
CA THR A 481 4.24 18.14 1.17
C THR A 481 4.18 18.01 2.70
N GLY A 482 3.27 17.20 3.23
CA GLY A 482 3.25 16.86 4.65
C GLY A 482 3.24 18.08 5.58
N MET A 483 3.95 17.96 6.71
CA MET A 483 4.10 19.05 7.68
C MET A 483 4.87 20.26 7.11
N SER A 484 5.79 20.06 6.18
CA SER A 484 6.52 21.16 5.53
C SER A 484 5.58 22.12 4.77
N MET A 485 4.43 21.63 4.28
CA MET A 485 3.41 22.49 3.67
C MET A 485 2.76 23.44 4.70
N ILE A 486 2.56 23.00 5.94
CA ILE A 486 2.02 23.82 7.04
C ILE A 486 3.07 24.82 7.52
N ALA A 487 4.35 24.43 7.55
CA ALA A 487 5.44 25.34 7.87
C ALA A 487 5.47 26.55 6.92
N GLY A 488 5.19 26.34 5.64
CA GLY A 488 5.06 27.41 4.66
C GLY A 488 6.31 28.28 4.61
N ALA A 489 6.15 29.59 4.78
CA ALA A 489 7.26 30.55 4.83
C ALA A 489 7.72 30.88 6.27
N ASP A 490 7.16 30.24 7.30
CA ASP A 490 7.53 30.49 8.69
C ASP A 490 8.91 29.87 9.01
N PRO A 491 9.94 30.69 9.31
CA PRO A 491 11.28 30.17 9.55
C PRO A 491 11.38 29.30 10.81
N GLN A 492 10.57 29.57 11.84
CA GLN A 492 10.60 28.80 13.08
C GLN A 492 10.02 27.40 12.85
N LYS A 493 8.87 27.32 12.16
CA LYS A 493 8.27 26.03 11.79
C LYS A 493 9.18 25.25 10.84
N THR A 494 9.80 25.92 9.88
CA THR A 494 10.77 25.30 8.96
C THR A 494 11.95 24.69 9.72
N LYS A 495 12.50 25.44 10.69
CA LYS A 495 13.59 24.98 11.55
C LYS A 495 13.19 23.77 12.40
N ALA A 496 11.95 23.72 12.90
CA ALA A 496 11.44 22.58 13.67
C ALA A 496 11.30 21.31 12.81
N VAL A 497 10.91 21.44 11.53
CA VAL A 497 10.93 20.31 10.60
C VAL A 497 12.38 19.86 10.34
N GLU A 498 13.28 20.80 10.10
CA GLU A 498 14.68 20.52 9.75
C GLU A 498 15.47 19.90 10.90
N SER A 499 15.19 20.27 12.15
CA SER A 499 15.84 19.68 13.32
C SER A 499 15.57 18.18 13.46
N LEU A 500 14.40 17.71 13.00
CA LEU A 500 14.07 16.28 12.96
C LEU A 500 14.51 15.60 11.66
N SER A 501 14.38 16.24 10.51
CA SER A 501 14.66 15.59 9.22
C SER A 501 16.16 15.46 8.91
N ASN A 502 16.98 16.43 9.32
CA ASN A 502 18.41 16.43 8.99
C ASN A 502 19.17 15.25 9.59
N PRO A 503 18.98 14.89 10.89
CA PRO A 503 19.58 13.68 11.46
C PRO A 503 19.28 12.41 10.64
N ILE A 504 18.05 12.25 10.14
CA ILE A 504 17.67 11.08 9.35
C ILE A 504 18.41 11.07 7.99
N HIS A 505 18.49 12.21 7.31
CA HIS A 505 19.24 12.33 6.04
C HIS A 505 20.73 12.05 6.24
N ASP A 506 21.32 12.56 7.33
CA ASP A 506 22.73 12.34 7.64
C ASP A 506 22.98 10.88 8.03
N PHE A 507 22.06 10.23 8.74
CA PHE A 507 22.08 8.80 8.99
C PHE A 507 22.05 7.97 7.69
N PHE A 508 21.15 8.28 6.75
CA PHE A 508 21.10 7.59 5.46
C PHE A 508 22.42 7.71 4.70
N LYS A 509 23.02 8.89 4.71
CA LYS A 509 24.34 9.12 4.11
C LYS A 509 25.42 8.28 4.80
N ASP A 510 25.41 8.22 6.14
CA ASP A 510 26.39 7.47 6.93
C ASP A 510 26.30 5.96 6.63
N ILE A 511 25.10 5.39 6.53
CA ILE A 511 24.91 3.96 6.22
C ILE A 511 24.99 3.61 4.73
N GLU A 512 24.91 4.60 3.83
CA GLU A 512 25.05 4.41 2.38
C GLU A 512 26.46 4.66 1.86
N LYS A 513 27.33 5.24 2.68
CA LYS A 513 28.74 5.41 2.36
C LYS A 513 29.37 4.03 2.20
N LYS A 514 29.27 3.49 0.98
CA LYS A 514 30.09 2.37 0.54
C LYS A 514 31.53 2.78 0.80
N GLY A 515 32.26 2.01 1.60
CA GLY A 515 33.72 2.12 1.59
C GLY A 515 34.21 1.94 0.16
N ASP A 516 35.43 2.38 -0.14
CA ASP A 516 36.03 2.28 -1.49
C ASP A 516 36.02 0.84 -2.08
N ASP A 517 35.65 -0.18 -1.29
CA ASP A 517 35.71 -1.61 -1.62
C ASP A 517 34.33 -2.33 -1.73
N ASP A 518 33.20 -1.63 -1.84
CA ASP A 518 31.85 -2.27 -1.92
C ASP A 518 31.50 -3.19 -0.72
N LYS A 519 32.25 -3.07 0.39
CA LYS A 519 32.09 -3.90 1.59
C LYS A 519 30.76 -3.61 2.30
N PRO A 520 30.08 -4.64 2.83
CA PRO A 520 28.89 -4.46 3.66
C PRO A 520 29.23 -3.62 4.91
N ILE A 521 28.22 -2.91 5.42
CA ILE A 521 28.37 -2.14 6.66
C ILE A 521 28.65 -3.09 7.83
N GLN A 522 29.68 -2.78 8.62
CA GLN A 522 30.01 -3.53 9.82
C GLN A 522 28.91 -3.35 10.89
N ALA A 523 28.59 -4.41 11.65
CA ALA A 523 27.56 -4.37 12.67
C ALA A 523 27.78 -3.26 13.73
N LYS A 524 29.03 -3.10 14.18
CA LYS A 524 29.43 -2.04 15.11
C LYS A 524 29.18 -0.64 14.53
N ALA A 525 29.56 -0.42 13.28
CA ALA A 525 29.33 0.86 12.60
C ALA A 525 27.85 1.16 12.41
N LEU A 526 27.03 0.13 12.15
CA LEU A 526 25.58 0.27 12.10
C LEU A 526 25.01 0.64 13.48
N ASP A 527 25.36 -0.07 14.57
CA ASP A 527 24.88 0.25 15.93
C ASP A 527 25.28 1.68 16.35
N GLU A 528 26.52 2.11 16.08
CA GLU A 528 27.00 3.47 16.36
C GLU A 528 26.22 4.52 15.57
N ALA A 529 25.96 4.27 14.27
CA ALA A 529 25.16 5.16 13.44
C ALA A 529 23.72 5.27 13.96
N ILE A 530 23.11 4.16 14.39
CA ILE A 530 21.75 4.17 14.95
C ILE A 530 21.74 4.92 16.30
N ALA A 531 22.72 4.70 17.17
CA ALA A 531 22.84 5.39 18.45
C ALA A 531 22.95 6.91 18.27
N LYS A 532 23.79 7.35 17.33
CA LYS A 532 23.99 8.77 17.00
C LYS A 532 22.70 9.42 16.52
N VAL A 533 22.03 8.86 15.50
CA VAL A 533 20.79 9.45 14.97
C VAL A 533 19.68 9.47 16.02
N ARG A 534 19.59 8.43 16.86
CA ARG A 534 18.65 8.37 17.98
C ARG A 534 18.86 9.51 18.98
N GLN A 535 20.11 9.79 19.35
CA GLN A 535 20.46 10.90 20.25
C GLN A 535 20.11 12.26 19.64
N GLU A 536 20.47 12.47 18.37
CA GLU A 536 20.16 13.72 17.65
C GLU A 536 18.64 13.95 17.54
N LEU A 537 17.87 12.90 17.22
CA LEU A 537 16.41 12.96 17.17
C LEU A 537 15.79 13.23 18.55
N ALA A 538 16.25 12.57 19.61
CA ALA A 538 15.77 12.81 20.96
C ALA A 538 16.02 14.26 21.43
N ALA A 539 17.20 14.80 21.10
CA ALA A 539 17.53 16.20 21.37
C ALA A 539 16.61 17.16 20.59
N ALA A 540 16.35 16.88 19.30
CA ALA A 540 15.42 17.68 18.49
C ALA A 540 13.98 17.61 19.01
N LEU A 541 13.50 16.45 19.46
CA LEU A 541 12.17 16.27 20.04
C LEU A 541 11.94 17.12 21.30
N SER A 542 12.96 17.23 22.16
CA SER A 542 12.88 18.05 23.39
C SER A 542 12.63 19.54 23.12
N GLN A 543 12.89 20.02 21.90
CA GLN A 543 12.62 21.40 21.49
C GLN A 543 11.19 21.59 20.96
N ILE A 544 10.49 20.52 20.60
CA ILE A 544 9.18 20.54 19.94
C ILE A 544 8.07 20.15 20.92
N GLY A 545 8.34 19.22 21.84
CA GLY A 545 7.37 18.69 22.79
C GLY A 545 8.03 17.95 23.95
N PRO A 546 7.31 17.04 24.62
CA PRO A 546 7.87 16.21 25.67
C PRO A 546 9.14 15.48 25.19
N PRO A 547 10.16 15.33 26.06
CA PRO A 547 11.36 14.58 25.68
C PRO A 547 11.01 13.13 25.34
N ALA A 548 11.77 12.53 24.43
CA ALA A 548 11.67 11.11 24.15
C ALA A 548 12.05 10.29 25.40
N PRO A 549 11.55 9.06 25.55
CA PRO A 549 12.01 8.13 26.57
C PRO A 549 13.54 7.98 26.55
N GLU A 550 14.14 7.78 27.71
CA GLU A 550 15.57 7.46 27.81
C GLU A 550 15.89 6.21 26.99
N SER A 551 17.09 6.19 26.40
CA SER A 551 17.54 5.00 25.66
C SER A 551 17.60 3.82 26.61
N PRO A 552 17.13 2.63 26.22
CA PRO A 552 17.51 1.42 26.91
C PRO A 552 19.04 1.37 27.01
N GLU A 553 19.55 0.92 28.16
CA GLU A 553 20.98 0.65 28.33
C GLU A 553 21.36 -0.58 27.51
N PHE A 554 22.39 -0.43 26.70
CA PHE A 554 22.75 -1.35 25.64
C PHE A 554 24.24 -1.69 25.79
N GLU A 555 24.59 -2.96 26.05
CA GLU A 555 26.00 -3.39 26.16
C GLU A 555 26.79 -3.09 24.87
N PRO A 556 28.03 -2.61 24.91
CA PRO A 556 28.79 -2.33 23.69
C PRO A 556 29.00 -3.62 22.86
N ILE A 557 28.71 -3.57 21.55
CA ILE A 557 28.99 -4.68 20.63
C ILE A 557 30.50 -4.90 20.61
N ARG A 558 30.95 -6.09 21.03
CA ARG A 558 32.37 -6.44 21.01
C ARG A 558 32.84 -6.49 19.57
N GLU A 559 33.99 -5.90 19.31
CA GLU A 559 34.64 -5.98 18.02
C GLU A 559 35.00 -7.45 17.78
N GLN A 560 34.28 -8.10 16.87
CA GLN A 560 34.63 -9.47 16.47
C GLN A 560 36.00 -9.37 15.83
N VAL A 561 37.01 -9.81 16.59
CA VAL A 561 38.35 -10.00 16.07
C VAL A 561 38.19 -11.03 14.96
N GLN A 562 38.24 -10.58 13.70
CA GLN A 562 38.28 -11.49 12.57
C GLN A 562 39.37 -12.49 12.92
N PRO A 563 39.06 -13.80 13.04
CA PRO A 563 40.10 -14.77 13.30
C PRO A 563 41.11 -14.53 12.20
N ALA A 564 42.33 -14.11 12.59
CA ALA A 564 43.40 -14.00 11.63
C ALA A 564 43.37 -15.34 10.92
N TYR A 565 43.03 -15.34 9.62
CA TYR A 565 43.15 -16.53 8.80
C TYR A 565 44.63 -16.83 8.89
N GLY A 566 44.98 -17.64 9.90
CA GLY A 566 46.32 -18.08 10.15
C GLY A 566 46.67 -18.71 8.83
N GLY A 567 47.58 -18.07 8.10
CA GLY A 567 48.16 -18.67 6.94
C GLY A 567 48.61 -20.02 7.42
N TYR A 568 47.89 -21.06 7.03
CA TYR A 568 48.45 -22.40 7.03
C TYR A 568 49.61 -22.27 6.05
N GLU A 569 50.76 -21.83 6.56
CA GLU A 569 52.04 -22.08 5.94
C GLU A 569 52.08 -23.60 5.85
N MET A 570 51.68 -24.10 4.69
CA MET A 570 51.91 -25.47 4.27
C MET A 570 53.43 -25.63 4.25
N GLY A 571 53.99 -25.97 5.41
CA GLY A 571 55.38 -26.34 5.58
C GLY A 571 55.65 -27.56 4.71
N SER A 572 55.99 -27.31 3.45
CA SER A 572 56.48 -28.28 2.49
C SER A 572 57.92 -28.65 2.85
N THR A 573 58.10 -29.45 3.89
CA THR A 573 59.36 -30.18 4.09
C THR A 573 59.27 -31.52 3.35
N ILE A 574 59.59 -31.49 2.05
CA ILE A 574 60.02 -32.67 1.32
C ILE A 574 61.51 -32.85 1.66
N GLY A 575 61.85 -33.88 2.44
CA GLY A 575 63.23 -34.32 2.63
C GLY A 575 63.69 -35.21 1.46
N PRO A 576 64.97 -35.13 1.03
CA PRO A 576 65.53 -36.02 0.00
C PRO A 576 65.84 -37.44 0.55
N PRO A 577 66.00 -38.46 -0.32
CA PRO A 577 65.95 -39.89 0.03
C PRO A 577 67.10 -40.41 0.90
#